data_AF-A0A380G6C1-F1
#
_entry.id   AF-A0A380G6C1-F1
#
_cell.length_a   1.000
_cell.length_b   1.000
_cell.length_c   1.000
_cell.angle_alpha   90.00
_cell.angle_beta   90.00
_cell.angle_gamma   90.00
#
_symmetry.space_group_name_H-M   'P 1'
#
loop_
_entity.id
_entity.type
_entity.pdbx_description
1 polymer ?
#
loop_
_entity_poly.entity_id
_entity_poly.type
_entity_poly.pdbx_seq_one_letter_code
_entity_poly.pdbx_strand_id
1 'polypeptide(L)'
;MRQLILLLLTMMNIIFIVCTFVFHIGIDYLSLRIIFVAFSLVVGIYSVLLHETKQQLFLSLITAITALLHVVLIISLVYSVVYA
;
A
#
# COMPACT_ATOMS: atom_id res chain seq x y z
N MET A 1 -0.88 -15.72 12.30
CA MET A 1 0.12 -14.63 12.13
C MET A 1 0.07 -13.98 10.75
N ARG A 2 0.31 -14.71 9.65
CA ARG A 2 0.34 -14.18 8.27
C ARG A 2 -0.92 -13.39 7.86
N GLN A 3 -2.11 -13.89 8.21
CA GLN A 3 -3.39 -13.23 7.94
C GLN A 3 -3.56 -11.91 8.71
N LEU A 4 -3.04 -11.84 9.95
CA LEU A 4 -3.06 -10.65 10.80
C LEU A 4 -2.09 -9.59 10.25
N ILE A 5 -0.91 -10.03 9.79
CA ILE A 5 0.07 -9.18 9.10
C ILE A 5 -0.54 -8.56 7.84
N LEU A 6 -1.13 -9.37 6.95
CA LEU A 6 -1.79 -8.88 5.74
C LEU A 6 -2.93 -7.91 6.04
N LEU A 7 -3.75 -8.21 7.05
CA LEU A 7 -4.83 -7.32 7.48
C LEU A 7 -4.26 -5.95 7.93
N LEU A 8 -3.21 -5.95 8.76
CA LEU A 8 -2.58 -4.74 9.26
C LEU A 8 -1.95 -3.91 8.13
N LEU A 9 -1.24 -4.57 7.21
CA LEU A 9 -0.69 -3.93 6.01
C LEU A 9 -1.76 -3.30 5.14
N THR A 10 -2.88 -3.99 4.94
CA THR A 10 -4.02 -3.48 4.16
C THR A 10 -4.63 -2.25 4.84
N MET A 11 -4.89 -2.34 6.15
CA MET A 11 -5.43 -1.22 6.93
C MET A 11 -4.50 0.00 6.92
N MET A 12 -3.19 -0.20 7.06
CA MET A 12 -2.24 0.89 7.01
C MET A 12 -2.16 1.55 5.64
N ASN A 13 -2.19 0.78 4.53
CA ASN A 13 -2.28 1.39 3.19
C ASN A 13 -3.52 2.27 3.06
N ILE A 14 -4.68 1.80 3.53
CA ILE A 14 -5.92 2.58 3.51
C ILE A 14 -5.77 3.87 4.32
N ILE A 15 -5.21 3.79 5.54
CA ILE A 15 -4.98 4.97 6.38
C ILE A 15 -4.09 5.98 5.66
N PHE A 16 -2.95 5.56 5.09
CA PHE A 16 -2.05 6.47 4.39
C PHE A 16 -2.68 7.10 3.15
N ILE A 17 -3.49 6.34 2.40
CA ILE A 17 -4.26 6.85 1.27
C ILE A 17 -5.23 7.95 1.75
N VAL A 18 -6.03 7.66 2.79
CA VAL A 18 -7.00 8.62 3.35
C VAL A 18 -6.29 9.86 3.88
N CYS A 19 -5.19 9.71 4.62
CA CYS A 19 -4.41 10.83 5.12
C CYS A 19 -3.86 11.71 4.00
N THR A 20 -3.42 11.11 2.89
CA THR A 20 -2.93 11.86 1.72
C THR A 20 -4.02 12.74 1.12
N PHE A 21 -5.26 12.24 1.05
CA PHE A 21 -6.41 13.03 0.57
C PHE A 21 -6.88 14.09 1.57
N VAL A 22 -7.05 13.74 2.85
CA VAL A 22 -7.65 14.62 3.86
C VAL A 22 -6.72 15.78 4.21
N PHE A 23 -5.44 15.49 4.45
CA PHE A 23 -4.50 16.47 4.96
C PHE A 23 -3.68 17.15 3.85
N HIS A 24 -3.93 16.83 2.57
CA HIS A 24 -3.17 17.34 1.43
C HIS A 24 -1.65 17.21 1.65
N ILE A 25 -1.24 16.08 2.22
CA ILE A 25 0.15 15.80 2.58
C ILE A 25 0.92 15.68 1.28
N GLY A 26 1.56 16.79 0.88
CA GLY A 26 2.44 16.91 -0.28
C GLY A 26 3.67 16.03 -0.14
N ILE A 27 4.86 16.61 -0.04
CA ILE A 27 6.12 15.84 0.06
C ILE A 27 6.40 15.34 1.49
N ASP A 28 5.70 15.84 2.50
CA ASP A 28 5.97 15.44 3.88
C ASP A 28 5.85 13.92 4.05
N TYR A 29 6.85 13.32 4.68
CA TYR A 29 6.93 11.87 4.90
C TYR A 29 6.87 11.03 3.61
N LEU A 30 7.20 11.58 2.43
CA LEU A 30 7.18 10.86 1.15
C LEU A 30 8.05 9.60 1.20
N SER A 31 9.29 9.70 1.72
CA SER A 31 10.21 8.56 1.83
C SER A 31 9.63 7.43 2.68
N LEU A 32 8.94 7.75 3.78
CA LEU A 32 8.27 6.77 4.64
C LEU A 32 7.15 6.06 3.88
N ARG A 33 6.31 6.83 3.16
CA ARG A 33 5.21 6.29 2.34
C ARG A 33 5.73 5.37 1.23
N ILE A 34 6.82 5.74 0.56
CA ILE A 34 7.44 4.92 -0.49
C ILE A 34 7.96 3.59 0.09
N ILE A 35 8.74 3.64 1.18
CA ILE A 35 9.29 2.43 1.81
C ILE A 35 8.16 1.51 2.26
N PHE A 36 7.14 2.08 2.90
CA PHE A 36 5.99 1.34 3.40
C PHE A 36 5.21 0.66 2.26
N VAL A 37 4.91 1.39 1.18
CA VAL A 37 4.22 0.85 0.01
C VAL A 37 5.03 -0.23 -0.69
N ALA A 38 6.34 -0.01 -0.88
CA ALA A 38 7.22 -0.99 -1.51
C ALA A 38 7.26 -2.29 -0.69
N PHE A 39 7.43 -2.18 0.63
CA PHE A 39 7.39 -3.32 1.53
C PHE A 39 6.04 -4.04 1.45
N SER A 40 4.95 -3.28 1.47
CA SER A 40 3.60 -3.85 1.41
C SER A 40 3.31 -4.57 0.10
N LEU A 41 3.79 -4.04 -1.01
CA LEU A 41 3.64 -4.65 -2.33
C LEU A 41 4.40 -5.98 -2.39
N VAL A 42 5.65 -5.99 -1.95
CA VAL A 42 6.50 -7.20 -1.95
C VAL A 42 5.88 -8.28 -1.04
N VAL A 43 5.45 -7.92 0.17
CA VAL A 43 4.81 -8.88 1.09
C VAL A 43 3.48 -9.38 0.55
N GLY A 44 2.69 -8.51 -0.09
CA GLY A 44 1.42 -8.87 -0.74
C GLY A 44 1.63 -9.88 -1.86
N ILE A 45 2.54 -9.60 -2.79
CA ILE A 45 2.88 -10.51 -3.90
C ILE A 45 3.43 -11.83 -3.37
N TYR A 46 4.38 -11.79 -2.43
CA TYR A 46 4.93 -13.01 -1.83
C TYR A 46 3.84 -13.87 -1.18
N SER A 47 2.89 -13.26 -0.49
CA SER A 47 1.79 -13.97 0.16
C SER A 47 0.77 -14.55 -0.82
N VAL A 48 0.60 -13.94 -2.01
CA VAL A 48 -0.19 -14.53 -3.11
C VAL A 48 0.45 -15.83 -3.59
N LEU A 49 1.78 -15.88 -3.73
CA LEU A 49 2.48 -17.10 -4.15
C LEU A 49 2.44 -18.19 -3.06
N LEU A 50 2.48 -17.81 -1.78
CA LEU A 50 2.58 -18.72 -0.65
C LEU A 50 1.22 -19.11 -0.03
N HIS A 51 0.12 -18.98 -0.77
CA HIS A 51 -1.22 -19.20 -0.21
C HIS A 51 -1.50 -20.69 0.05
N GLU A 52 -2.04 -21.01 1.23
CA GLU A 52 -2.50 -22.37 1.57
C GLU A 52 -4.03 -22.48 1.50
N THR A 53 -4.75 -21.36 1.64
CA THR A 53 -6.22 -21.33 1.64
C THR A 53 -6.76 -20.22 0.76
N LYS A 54 -7.98 -20.41 0.23
CA LYS A 54 -8.67 -19.42 -0.62
C LYS A 54 -8.84 -18.06 0.07
N GLN A 55 -9.05 -18.05 1.40
CA GLN A 55 -9.16 -16.82 2.17
C GLN A 55 -7.84 -16.04 2.23
N GLN A 56 -6.71 -16.75 2.41
CA GLN A 56 -5.39 -16.12 2.41
C GLN A 56 -5.05 -15.56 1.03
N LEU A 57 -5.42 -16.27 -0.04
CA LEU A 57 -5.27 -15.78 -1.41
C LEU A 57 -6.05 -14.47 -1.61
N PHE A 58 -7.33 -14.45 -1.23
CA PHE A 58 -8.18 -13.27 -1.41
C PHE A 58 -7.64 -12.05 -0.63
N LEU A 59 -7.23 -12.27 0.61
CA LEU A 59 -6.66 -11.21 1.44
C LEU A 59 -5.35 -10.68 0.85
N SER A 60 -4.45 -11.56 0.42
CA SER A 60 -3.16 -11.17 -0.19
C SER A 60 -3.37 -10.38 -1.48
N LEU A 61 -4.38 -10.75 -2.27
CA LEU A 61 -4.73 -10.08 -3.52
C LEU A 61 -5.28 -8.66 -3.24
N ILE A 62 -6.12 -8.50 -2.22
CA ILE A 62 -6.57 -7.17 -1.75
C ILE A 62 -5.38 -6.34 -1.29
N THR A 63 -4.47 -6.90 -0.48
CA THR A 63 -3.28 -6.18 0.00
C THR A 63 -2.40 -5.72 -1.16
N ALA A 64 -2.19 -6.57 -2.17
CA ALA A 64 -1.41 -6.22 -3.34
C ALA A 64 -2.06 -5.12 -4.19
N ILE A 65 -3.38 -5.22 -4.44
CA ILE A 65 -4.12 -4.20 -5.21
C ILE A 65 -4.13 -2.85 -4.48
N THR A 66 -4.38 -2.85 -3.17
CA THR A 66 -4.37 -1.61 -2.37
C THR A 66 -3.00 -0.96 -2.34
N ALA A 67 -1.93 -1.74 -2.19
CA ALA A 67 -0.56 -1.22 -2.31
C ALA A 67 -0.29 -0.65 -3.71
N LEU A 68 -0.75 -1.30 -4.78
CA LEU A 68 -0.58 -0.82 -6.16
C LEU A 68 -1.32 0.50 -6.40
N LEU A 69 -2.55 0.64 -5.90
CA LEU A 69 -3.30 1.89 -5.95
C LEU A 69 -2.55 3.01 -5.19
N HIS A 70 -1.96 2.68 -4.05
CA HIS A 70 -1.17 3.62 -3.27
C HIS A 70 0.09 4.08 -4.03
N VAL A 71 0.77 3.17 -4.77
CA VAL A 71 1.88 3.54 -5.66
C VAL A 71 1.44 4.59 -6.69
N VAL A 72 0.31 4.35 -7.36
CA VAL A 72 -0.21 5.28 -8.39
C VAL A 72 -0.49 6.66 -7.79
N LEU A 73 -1.04 6.71 -6.58
CA LEU A 73 -1.24 7.96 -5.85
C LEU A 73 0.06 8.69 -5.54
N ILE A 74 1.09 7.97 -5.09
CA ILE A 74 2.40 8.56 -4.82
C ILE A 74 3.01 9.11 -6.10
N ILE A 75 2.94 8.38 -7.22
CA ILE A 75 3.45 8.85 -8.52
C ILE A 75 2.71 10.13 -8.95
N SER A 76 1.38 10.15 -8.87
CA SER A 76 0.56 11.31 -9.20
C SER A 76 0.94 12.52 -8.35
N LEU A 77 1.13 12.32 -7.05
CA LEU A 77 1.51 13.37 -6.11
C LEU A 77 2.92 13.90 -6.39
N VAL A 78 3.89 13.03 -6.65
CA VAL A 78 5.25 13.46 -7.01
C VAL A 78 5.21 14.25 -8.32
N TYR A 79 4.43 13.79 -9.30
CA TYR A 79 4.26 14.50 -10.55
C TYR A 79 3.67 15.90 -10.34
N SER A 80 2.60 16.01 -9.54
CA SER A 80 1.96 17.30 -9.26
C SER A 80 2.81 18.26 -8.44
N VAL A 81 3.77 17.78 -7.64
CA VAL A 81 4.63 18.69 -6.85
C VAL A 81 5.90 19.07 -7.62
N VAL A 82 6.44 18.19 -8.47
CA VAL A 82 7.69 18.46 -9.20
C VAL A 82 7.44 19.19 -10.52
N TYR A 83 6.34 18.89 -11.21
CA TYR A 83 6.12 19.33 -12.60
C TYR A 83 4.89 20.21 -12.83
N ALA A 84 3.99 20.35 -11.86
CA ALA A 84 2.85 21.28 -11.94
C ALA A 84 3.13 22.55 -11.11
#